data_AF-A0A7S0RVQ7-F1
#
_entry.id   AF-A0A7S0RVQ7-F1
#
_cell.length_a   1.000
_cell.length_b   1.000
_cell.length_c   1.000
_cell.angle_alpha   90.00
_cell.angle_beta   90.00
_cell.angle_gamma   90.00
#
_symmetry.space_group_name_H-M   'P 1'
#
loop_
_entity.id
_entity.type
_entity.pdbx_description
1 polymer ?
#
loop_
_entity_poly.entity_id
_entity_poly.type
_entity_poly.pdbx_seq_one_letter_code
_entity_poly.pdbx_strand_id
1 'polypeptide(L)'
;AHGLESAEKDAKEPLGAAQLNLGLKECVAHGLLHAYPVLHEKTGEVVVQIKGTVLLMPNGSDLVTKAPVQAVTSEKKVEDKEILELLSQSIKKQKKKKDKAAA
;
A
#
# COMPACT_ATOMS: atom_id res chain seq x y z
N ALA A 1 28.56 24.16 -22.83
CA ALA A 1 28.51 22.87 -22.10
C ALA A 1 29.33 22.96 -20.80
N HIS A 2 29.05 23.95 -19.95
CA HIS A 2 29.63 24.07 -18.62
C HIS A 2 28.49 24.58 -17.72
N GLY A 3 28.01 23.75 -16.79
CA GLY A 3 26.94 24.17 -15.90
C GLY A 3 26.20 23.08 -15.12
N LEU A 4 26.48 21.78 -15.34
CA LEU A 4 25.84 20.71 -14.58
C LEU A 4 26.72 20.05 -13.50
N GLU A 5 27.97 20.48 -13.33
CA GLU A 5 28.94 19.77 -12.47
C GLU A 5 28.99 20.28 -11.01
N SER A 6 28.11 21.20 -10.62
CA SER A 6 28.17 21.86 -9.30
C SER A 6 27.11 21.42 -8.30
N ALA A 7 26.21 20.48 -8.64
CA ALA A 7 25.19 19.99 -7.72
C ALA A 7 25.59 18.72 -6.94
N GLU A 8 26.71 18.09 -7.29
CA GLU A 8 27.16 16.83 -6.67
C GLU A 8 28.18 17.02 -5.54
N LYS A 9 28.61 18.26 -5.26
CA LYS A 9 29.64 18.56 -4.24
C LYS A 9 29.12 18.78 -2.82
N ASP A 10 27.80 18.82 -2.60
CA ASP A 10 27.19 18.97 -1.26
C ASP A 10 26.67 17.65 -0.66
N ALA A 11 27.00 16.51 -1.27
CA ALA A 11 26.80 15.21 -0.64
C ALA A 11 27.83 15.01 0.48
N LYS A 12 27.55 15.65 1.63
CA LYS A 12 28.25 15.39 2.91
C LYS A 12 28.40 13.88 3.09
N GLU A 13 29.64 13.43 3.31
CA GLU A 13 29.96 12.01 3.49
C GLU A 13 28.91 11.31 4.37
N PRO A 14 28.49 10.08 4.02
CA PRO A 14 27.43 9.40 4.74
C PRO A 14 27.81 9.29 6.22
N LEU A 15 27.02 9.95 7.05
CA LEU A 15 27.19 9.99 8.50
C LEU A 15 27.28 8.55 9.04
N GLY A 16 28.23 8.27 9.93
CA GLY A 16 28.42 6.92 10.45
C GLY A 16 27.17 6.39 11.18
N ALA A 17 26.91 5.09 11.11
CA ALA A 17 25.73 4.46 11.71
C ALA A 17 25.54 4.80 13.20
N ALA A 18 26.64 4.96 13.96
CA ALA A 18 26.61 5.36 15.37
C ALA A 18 26.02 6.77 15.58
N GLN A 19 26.37 7.72 14.70
CA GLN A 19 25.87 9.09 14.74
C GLN A 19 24.38 9.16 14.32
N LEU A 20 23.98 8.37 13.31
CA LEU A 20 22.59 8.25 12.89
C LEU A 20 21.70 7.66 13.99
N ASN A 21 22.15 6.60 14.65
CA ASN A 21 21.40 5.95 15.73
C ASN A 21 21.19 6.86 16.94
N LEU A 22 22.11 7.80 17.20
CA LEU A 22 21.97 8.77 18.29
C LEU A 22 20.83 9.76 18.00
N GLY A 23 20.85 10.40 16.83
CA GLY A 23 19.83 11.38 16.45
C GLY A 23 18.44 10.74 16.24
N LEU A 24 18.40 9.51 15.72
CA LEU A 24 17.13 8.80 15.51
C LEU A 24 16.36 8.57 16.82
N LYS A 25 17.06 8.23 17.91
CA LYS A 25 16.44 8.00 19.22
C LYS A 25 15.76 9.25 19.76
N GLU A 26 16.42 10.40 19.65
CA GLU A 26 15.86 11.68 20.08
C GLU A 26 14.61 12.03 19.26
N CYS A 27 14.68 11.92 17.94
CA CYS A 27 13.55 12.20 17.05
C CYS A 27 12.33 11.31 17.34
N VAL A 28 12.53 10.02 17.66
CA VAL A 28 11.43 9.12 18.05
C VAL A 28 10.91 9.46 19.45
N ALA A 29 11.79 9.72 20.42
CA ALA A 29 11.40 10.04 21.80
C ALA A 29 10.58 11.34 21.89
N HIS A 30 10.88 12.32 21.04
CA HIS A 30 10.17 13.60 20.99
C HIS A 30 9.03 13.64 19.97
N GLY A 31 8.65 12.50 19.38
CA GLY A 31 7.50 12.41 18.48
C GLY A 31 7.67 13.08 17.12
N LEU A 32 8.90 13.44 16.74
CA LEU A 32 9.23 13.93 15.40
C LEU A 32 9.16 12.80 14.37
N LEU A 33 9.39 11.55 14.81
CA LEU A 33 9.30 10.36 13.98
C LEU A 33 8.43 9.30 14.66
N HIS A 34 7.64 8.58 13.85
CA HIS A 34 6.90 7.41 14.32
C HIS A 34 7.62 6.13 13.90
N ALA A 35 7.95 5.28 14.87
CA ALA A 35 8.61 4.00 14.60
C ALA A 35 7.58 2.99 14.04
N TYR A 36 7.95 2.31 12.97
CA TYR A 36 7.22 1.14 12.45
C TYR A 36 8.02 -0.12 12.83
N PRO A 37 7.74 -0.75 13.98
CA PRO A 37 8.52 -1.88 14.46
C PRO A 37 8.39 -3.09 13.53
N VAL A 38 9.45 -3.88 13.43
CA VAL A 38 9.45 -5.13 12.65
C VAL A 38 8.75 -6.21 13.48
N LEU A 39 7.57 -6.62 13.03
CA LEU A 39 6.78 -7.68 13.64
C LEU A 39 7.12 -9.03 13.01
N HIS A 40 7.16 -10.08 13.83
CA HIS A 40 7.45 -11.45 13.41
C HIS A 40 6.36 -12.38 13.95
N GLU A 41 6.00 -13.39 13.16
CA GLU A 41 5.11 -14.47 13.61
C GLU A 41 5.89 -15.59 14.30
N LYS A 42 5.14 -16.58 14.79
CA LYS A 42 5.69 -17.81 15.34
C LYS A 42 6.52 -18.55 14.30
N THR A 43 7.49 -19.30 14.79
CA THR A 43 8.37 -20.12 13.96
C THR A 43 7.56 -21.11 13.13
N GLY A 44 7.72 -21.05 11.81
CA GLY A 44 7.04 -21.93 10.86
C GLY A 44 5.72 -21.40 10.29
N GLU A 45 5.24 -20.24 10.75
CA GLU A 45 4.03 -19.60 10.22
C GLU A 45 4.36 -18.58 9.11
N VAL A 46 3.40 -18.33 8.22
CA VAL A 46 3.54 -17.42 7.07
C VAL A 46 2.48 -16.32 7.14
N VAL A 47 2.90 -15.07 6.99
CA VAL A 47 2.01 -13.91 6.89
C VAL A 47 1.77 -13.52 5.45
N VAL A 48 0.51 -13.28 5.10
CA VAL A 48 0.13 -12.69 3.82
C VAL A 48 -0.54 -11.34 4.08
N GLN A 49 -0.01 -10.28 3.45
CA GLN A 49 -0.58 -8.94 3.54
C GLN A 49 -0.87 -8.39 2.14
N ILE A 50 -2.12 -7.99 1.91
CA ILE A 50 -2.56 -7.33 0.67
C ILE A 50 -2.93 -5.89 1.03
N LYS A 51 -2.18 -4.92 0.50
CA LYS A 51 -2.47 -3.49 0.64
C LYS A 51 -2.96 -2.92 -0.69
N GLY A 52 -3.95 -2.05 -0.60
CA GLY A 52 -4.45 -1.27 -1.74
C GLY A 52 -5.03 0.05 -1.24
N THR A 53 -5.01 1.06 -2.10
CA THR A 53 -5.57 2.39 -1.83
C THR A 53 -6.85 2.60 -2.61
N VAL A 54 -7.90 3.02 -1.91
CA VAL A 54 -9.24 3.23 -2.48
C VAL A 54 -9.58 4.72 -2.43
N LEU A 55 -10.07 5.25 -3.54
CA LEU A 55 -10.70 6.57 -3.63
C LEU A 55 -12.21 6.43 -3.44
N LEU A 56 -12.77 7.21 -2.53
CA LEU A 56 -14.21 7.29 -2.32
C LEU A 56 -14.77 8.41 -3.19
N MET A 57 -15.39 8.05 -4.31
CA MET A 57 -15.99 9.00 -5.24
C MET A 57 -17.52 8.93 -5.15
N PRO A 58 -18.26 10.01 -5.54
CA PRO A 58 -19.72 9.99 -5.57
C PRO A 58 -20.32 8.86 -6.43
N ASN A 59 -19.58 8.43 -7.46
CA ASN A 59 -19.95 7.33 -8.36
C ASN A 59 -19.52 5.93 -7.85
N GLY A 60 -18.93 5.82 -6.66
CA GLY A 60 -18.48 4.56 -6.06
C GLY A 60 -16.99 4.56 -5.73
N SER A 61 -16.54 3.45 -5.18
CA SER A 61 -15.15 3.28 -4.75
C SER A 61 -14.26 2.88 -5.92
N ASP A 62 -13.14 3.59 -6.11
CA ASP A 62 -12.13 3.23 -7.11
C ASP A 62 -10.86 2.73 -6.46
N LEU A 63 -10.39 1.55 -6.86
CA LEU A 63 -9.18 0.93 -6.33
C LEU A 63 -7.99 1.34 -7.21
N VAL A 64 -7.18 2.29 -6.71
CA VAL A 64 -6.08 2.93 -7.44
C VAL A 64 -4.87 2.03 -7.49
N THR A 65 -4.49 1.47 -6.34
CA THR A 65 -3.37 0.54 -6.24
C THR A 65 -3.90 -0.85 -5.93
N LYS A 66 -3.49 -1.81 -6.75
CA LYS A 66 -3.80 -3.23 -6.57
C LYS A 66 -2.52 -4.00 -6.37
N ALA A 67 -2.48 -4.84 -5.34
CA ALA A 67 -1.43 -5.83 -5.23
C ALA A 67 -1.55 -6.84 -6.39
N PRO A 68 -0.43 -7.38 -6.91
CA PRO A 68 -0.47 -8.42 -7.91
C PRO A 68 -1.18 -9.66 -7.36
N VAL A 69 -2.14 -10.18 -8.13
CA VAL A 69 -2.88 -11.38 -7.75
C VAL A 69 -1.98 -12.59 -7.94
N GLN A 70 -1.78 -13.34 -6.86
CA GLN A 70 -1.03 -14.60 -6.89
C GLN A 70 -2.02 -15.75 -7.09
N ALA A 71 -1.69 -16.69 -7.97
CA ALA A 71 -2.48 -17.90 -8.13
C ALA A 71 -2.25 -18.81 -6.93
N VAL A 72 -3.27 -18.98 -6.08
CA VAL A 72 -3.23 -19.83 -4.89
C VAL A 72 -4.27 -20.93 -5.03
N THR A 73 -3.85 -22.17 -4.80
CA THR A 73 -4.75 -23.31 -4.68
C THR A 73 -5.03 -23.58 -3.21
N SER A 74 -6.30 -23.58 -2.84
CA SER A 74 -6.76 -23.87 -1.49
C SER A 74 -7.72 -25.06 -1.50
N GLU A 75 -7.53 -25.98 -0.57
CA GLU A 75 -8.48 -27.07 -0.30
C GLU A 75 -9.74 -26.56 0.40
N LYS A 76 -9.63 -25.44 1.13
CA LYS A 76 -10.71 -24.83 1.90
C LYS A 76 -11.45 -23.80 1.07
N LYS A 77 -12.78 -23.81 1.16
CA LYS A 77 -13.70 -22.85 0.51
C LYS A 77 -14.54 -22.13 1.55
N VAL A 78 -15.06 -20.96 1.19
CA VAL A 78 -16.01 -20.22 2.01
C VAL A 78 -17.38 -20.87 1.85
N GLU A 79 -17.99 -21.28 2.96
CA GLU A 79 -19.31 -21.97 2.97
C GLU A 79 -20.47 -21.06 3.39
N ASP A 80 -20.14 -19.94 4.04
CA ASP A 80 -21.14 -18.99 4.53
C ASP A 80 -21.82 -18.25 3.36
N LYS A 81 -23.16 -18.32 3.34
CA LYS A 81 -23.97 -17.76 2.26
C LYS A 81 -23.92 -16.23 2.22
N GLU A 82 -23.93 -15.56 3.38
CA GLU A 82 -23.93 -14.10 3.44
C GLU A 82 -22.59 -13.54 2.94
N ILE A 83 -21.49 -14.21 3.28
CA ILE A 83 -20.15 -13.83 2.82
C ILE A 83 -20.01 -14.05 1.31
N LEU A 84 -20.52 -15.18 0.79
CA LEU A 84 -20.50 -15.45 -0.65
C LEU A 84 -21.31 -14.43 -1.45
N GLU A 85 -22.49 -14.04 -0.93
CA GLU A 85 -23.30 -12.98 -1.52
C GLU A 85 -22.54 -11.64 -1.55
N LEU A 86 -21.88 -11.27 -0.45
CA LEU A 86 -21.08 -10.05 -0.37
C LEU A 86 -19.90 -10.06 -1.35
N LEU A 87 -19.16 -11.17 -1.44
CA LEU A 87 -18.01 -11.31 -2.35
C LEU A 87 -18.40 -11.21 -3.83
N SER A 88 -19.65 -11.55 -4.17
CA SER A 88 -20.17 -11.43 -5.55
C SER A 88 -20.50 -9.98 -5.96
N GLN A 89 -20.55 -9.05 -5.01
CA GLN A 89 -20.93 -7.66 -5.27
C GLN A 89 -19.81 -6.89 -5.99
N SER A 90 -20.21 -6.05 -6.96
CA SER A 90 -19.27 -5.16 -7.65
C SER A 90 -18.89 -3.97 -6.78
N ILE A 91 -17.59 -3.67 -6.72
CA ILE A 91 -17.04 -2.52 -5.98
C ILE A 91 -17.41 -1.17 -6.63
N LYS A 92 -17.56 -1.14 -7.96
CA LYS A 92 -17.99 0.07 -8.70
C LYS A 92 -19.47 0.01 -9.03
N LYS A 93 -20.19 1.13 -8.83
CA LYS A 93 -21.54 1.29 -9.38
C LYS A 93 -21.43 1.40 -10.89
N GLN A 94 -21.91 0.38 -11.62
CA GLN A 94 -22.00 0.48 -13.07
C GLN A 94 -22.99 1.59 -13.43
N LYS A 95 -22.50 2.66 -14.04
CA LYS A 95 -23.36 3.66 -14.68
C LYS A 95 -24.02 2.93 -15.87
N LYS A 96 -25.34 2.69 -15.81
CA LYS A 96 -26.10 2.28 -17.01
C LYS A 96 -25.71 3.28 -18.11
N LYS A 97 -25.07 2.81 -19.19
CA LYS A 97 -24.94 3.59 -20.40
C LYS A 97 -26.38 3.95 -20.79
N LYS A 98 -26.74 5.23 -20.71
CA LYS A 98 -27.86 5.69 -21.53
C LYS A 98 -27.38 5.48 -22.96
N ASP A 99 -28.04 4.59 -23.69
CA ASP A 99 -27.86 4.51 -25.12
C ASP A 99 -27.90 5.93 -25.68
N LYS A 100 -26.85 6.31 -26.40
CA LYS A 100 -26.90 7.52 -27.22
C LYS A 100 -28.07 7.31 -28.16
N ALA A 101 -29.17 8.02 -27.91
CA ALA A 101 -30.20 8.21 -28.91
C ALA A 101 -29.52 8.79 -30.14
N ALA A 102 -29.57 8.04 -31.24
CA ALA A 102 -29.18 8.52 -32.54
C ALA A 102 -29.98 9.78 -32.87
N ALA A 103 -29.28 10.83 -33.27
CA ALA A 103 -29.78 11.93 -34.06
C ALA A 103 -28.71 12.21 -35.14
#